data_AF-A6K5Z6-F1
#
_entry.id   AF-A6K5Z6-F1
#
_cell.length_a   1.000
_cell.length_b   1.000
_cell.length_c   1.000
_cell.angle_alpha   90.00
_cell.angle_beta   90.00
_cell.angle_gamma   90.00
#
_symmetry.space_group_name_H-M   'P 1'
#
loop_
_entity.id
_entity.type
_entity.pdbx_description
1 polymer ?
#
loop_
_entity_poly.entity_id
_entity_poly.type
_entity_poly.pdbx_seq_one_letter_code
_entity_poly.pdbx_strand_id
1 'polypeptide(L)'
;MVNENVSLVISRQLLTDFCTHLPNLPDSTAKEVYHFTLEKVQPRVISFEEQVASIRQRLASIYEKEEDWRNAAQVLVGIPLETGQKYSKHCT
;
A
#
# COMPACT_ATOMS: atom_id res chain seq x y z
N MET A 1 -6.83 -6.37 14.01
CA MET A 1 -5.49 -6.27 13.39
C MET A 1 -4.90 -4.86 13.42
N VAL A 2 -5.60 -3.86 13.99
CA VAL A 2 -5.07 -2.52 14.29
C VAL A 2 -5.13 -2.34 15.81
N ASN A 3 -4.25 -3.03 16.55
CA ASN A 3 -4.15 -2.87 18.00
C ASN A 3 -2.88 -2.07 18.28
N GLU A 4 -2.99 -1.03 19.10
CA GLU A 4 -1.94 -0.05 19.38
C GLU A 4 -0.75 -0.65 20.15
N ASN A 5 -0.90 -1.89 20.64
CA ASN A 5 0.09 -2.63 21.41
C ASN A 5 1.10 -3.44 20.56
N VAL A 6 1.00 -3.45 19.23
CA VAL A 6 1.97 -4.14 18.37
C VAL A 6 3.02 -3.14 17.88
N SER A 7 4.30 -3.41 18.17
CA SER A 7 5.43 -2.61 17.66
C SER A 7 5.26 -2.35 16.16
N LEU A 8 5.35 -1.08 15.75
CA LEU A 8 5.22 -0.66 14.34
C LEU A 8 6.12 -1.48 13.41
N VAL A 9 7.29 -1.87 13.89
CA VAL A 9 8.26 -2.74 13.18
C VAL A 9 7.65 -4.12 12.88
N ILE A 10 7.01 -4.76 13.85
CA ILE A 10 6.36 -6.07 13.67
C ILE A 10 5.18 -5.93 12.71
N SER A 11 4.38 -4.87 12.85
CA SER A 11 3.26 -4.61 11.94
C SER A 11 3.73 -4.42 10.50
N ARG A 12 4.82 -3.68 10.27
CA ARG A 12 5.42 -3.52 8.94
C ARG A 12 5.90 -4.85 8.37
N GLN A 13 6.63 -5.63 9.16
CA GLN A 13 7.12 -6.94 8.72
C GLN A 13 5.98 -7.88 8.34
N LEU A 14 4.94 -7.95 9.17
CA LEU A 14 3.74 -8.75 8.90
C LEU A 14 3.00 -8.28 7.65
N LEU A 15 2.88 -6.97 7.42
CA LEU A 15 2.20 -6.45 6.23
C LEU A 15 3.01 -6.76 4.96
N THR A 16 4.33 -6.65 5.02
CA THR A 16 5.23 -7.02 3.91
C THR A 16 5.11 -8.50 3.58
N ASP A 17 5.15 -9.37 4.60
CA ASP A 17 5.01 -10.82 4.46
C ASP A 17 3.63 -11.21 3.93
N PHE A 18 2.57 -10.60 4.46
CA PHE A 18 1.22 -10.74 3.94
C PHE A 18 1.15 -10.37 2.45
N CYS A 19 1.75 -9.24 2.08
CA CYS A 19 1.83 -8.83 0.69
C CYS A 19 2.60 -9.86 -0.15
N THR A 20 3.68 -10.47 0.30
CA THR A 20 4.41 -11.49 -0.49
C THR A 20 3.59 -12.76 -0.75
N HIS A 21 2.62 -13.09 0.11
CA HIS A 21 1.75 -14.27 -0.08
C HIS A 21 0.51 -14.00 -0.95
N LEU A 22 0.03 -12.76 -0.98
CA LEU A 22 -1.10 -12.32 -1.80
C LEU A 22 -1.09 -12.70 -3.30
N PRO A 23 0.03 -12.62 -4.05
CA PRO A 23 0.05 -12.98 -5.47
C PRO A 23 -0.13 -14.48 -5.76
N ASN A 24 -0.12 -15.33 -4.73
CA ASN A 24 -0.45 -16.75 -4.88
C ASN A 24 -1.97 -17.01 -4.92
N LEU A 25 -2.78 -15.99 -4.61
CA LEU A 25 -4.23 -16.04 -4.68
C LEU A 25 -4.71 -15.60 -6.07
N PRO A 26 -5.92 -16.04 -6.50
CA PRO A 26 -6.53 -15.54 -7.72
C PRO A 26 -6.69 -14.01 -7.68
N ASP A 27 -6.48 -13.35 -8.82
CA ASP A 27 -6.43 -11.88 -8.94
C ASP A 27 -7.69 -11.19 -8.39
N SER A 28 -8.86 -11.83 -8.53
CA SER A 28 -10.13 -11.34 -7.97
C SER A 28 -10.12 -11.26 -6.44
N THR A 29 -9.63 -12.31 -5.75
CA THR A 29 -9.50 -12.31 -4.30
C THR A 29 -8.37 -11.39 -3.85
N ALA A 30 -7.23 -11.39 -4.55
CA ALA A 30 -6.11 -10.53 -4.22
C ALA A 30 -6.51 -9.04 -4.25
N LYS A 31 -7.29 -8.63 -5.26
CA LYS A 31 -7.83 -7.28 -5.40
C LYS A 31 -8.68 -6.84 -4.20
N GLU A 32 -9.63 -7.67 -3.77
CA GLU A 32 -10.46 -7.36 -2.59
C GLU A 32 -9.63 -7.21 -1.33
N VAL A 33 -8.65 -8.10 -1.14
CA VAL A 33 -7.76 -8.06 0.02
C VAL A 33 -6.87 -6.81 0.00
N TYR A 34 -6.37 -6.38 -1.17
CA TYR A 34 -5.61 -5.13 -1.29
C TYR A 34 -6.45 -3.90 -0.92
N HIS A 35 -7.69 -3.80 -1.41
CA HIS A 35 -8.61 -2.72 -1.04
C HIS A 35 -8.89 -2.70 0.46
N PHE A 36 -9.23 -3.85 1.04
CA PHE A 36 -9.46 -3.98 2.48
C PHE A 36 -8.22 -3.58 3.30
N THR A 37 -7.03 -3.99 2.87
CA THR A 37 -5.77 -3.65 3.55
C THR A 37 -5.51 -2.15 3.49
N LEU A 38 -5.75 -1.50 2.34
CA LEU A 38 -5.62 -0.05 2.19
C LEU A 38 -6.58 0.72 3.11
N GLU A 39 -7.83 0.28 3.25
CA GLU A 39 -8.78 0.90 4.18
C GLU A 39 -8.34 0.75 5.65
N LYS A 40 -7.82 -0.42 6.04
CA LYS A 40 -7.35 -0.66 7.40
C LYS A 40 -6.07 0.10 7.75
N VAL A 41 -5.20 0.32 6.77
CA VAL A 41 -3.94 1.05 6.97
C VAL A 41 -4.11 2.56 6.79
N GLN A 42 -5.20 3.03 6.18
CA GLN A 42 -5.53 4.44 5.99
C GLN A 42 -5.33 5.34 7.24
N PRO A 43 -5.79 4.99 8.45
CA PRO A 43 -5.58 5.82 9.64
C PRO A 43 -4.10 5.95 10.05
N ARG A 44 -3.24 5.06 9.57
CA ARG A 44 -1.79 5.04 9.84
C ARG A 44 -0.98 5.12 8.55
N VAL A 45 -1.55 5.66 7.47
CA VAL A 45 -0.94 5.65 6.13
C VAL A 45 0.48 6.22 6.10
N ILE A 46 0.74 7.26 6.91
CA ILE A 46 2.06 7.90 7.05
C ILE A 46 3.09 6.93 7.65
N SER A 47 2.69 6.07 8.59
CA SER A 47 3.59 5.09 9.22
C SER A 47 3.91 3.88 8.33
N PHE A 48 3.06 3.63 7.34
CA PHE A 48 3.13 2.47 6.44
C PHE A 48 3.28 2.88 4.97
N GLU A 49 3.87 4.06 4.72
CA GLU A 49 3.95 4.65 3.38
C GLU A 49 4.56 3.69 2.34
N GLU A 50 5.68 3.05 2.70
CA GLU A 50 6.34 2.06 1.82
C GLU A 50 5.44 0.85 1.52
N GLN A 51 4.73 0.34 2.52
CA GLN A 51 3.84 -0.80 2.33
C GLN A 51 2.61 -0.42 1.50
N VAL A 52 2.07 0.78 1.71
CA VAL A 52 0.94 1.33 0.94
C VAL A 52 1.34 1.53 -0.52
N ALA A 53 2.54 2.05 -0.78
CA ALA A 53 3.09 2.17 -2.12
C ALA A 53 3.19 0.80 -2.80
N SER A 54 3.78 -0.20 -2.12
CA SER A 54 3.91 -1.56 -2.64
C SER A 54 2.56 -2.21 -2.96
N ILE A 55 1.57 -2.06 -2.08
CA ILE A 55 0.20 -2.56 -2.29
C ILE A 55 -0.43 -1.91 -3.53
N ARG A 56 -0.36 -0.58 -3.63
CA ARG A 56 -0.92 0.17 -4.77
C ARG A 56 -0.25 -0.22 -6.09
N GLN A 57 1.07 -0.39 -6.10
CA GLN A 57 1.77 -0.84 -7.31
C GLN A 57 1.28 -2.21 -7.77
N ARG A 58 1.14 -3.18 -6.87
CA ARG A 58 0.64 -4.52 -7.24
C ARG A 58 -0.83 -4.50 -7.67
N LEU A 59 -1.66 -3.72 -6.99
CA LEU A 59 -3.05 -3.53 -7.35
C LEU A 59 -3.17 -2.92 -8.76
N ALA A 60 -2.32 -1.95 -9.11
CA ALA A 60 -2.26 -1.38 -10.45
C ALA A 60 -1.86 -2.43 -11.50
N SER A 61 -0.88 -3.30 -11.21
CA SER A 61 -0.52 -4.42 -12.12
C SER A 61 -1.66 -5.42 -12.32
N ILE A 62 -2.54 -5.63 -11.33
CA ILE A 62 -3.73 -6.47 -11.52
C ILE A 62 -4.71 -5.80 -12.48
N TYR A 63 -5.01 -4.50 -12.28
CA TYR A 63 -5.87 -3.74 -13.18
C TYR A 63 -5.30 -3.65 -14.61
N GLU A 64 -3.97 -3.55 -14.74
CA GLU A 64 -3.28 -3.59 -16.02
C GLU A 64 -3.49 -4.90 -16.77
N LYS A 65 -3.40 -6.05 -16.08
CA LYS A 65 -3.67 -7.38 -16.67
C LYS A 65 -5.12 -7.54 -17.12
N GLU A 66 -6.06 -6.88 -16.46
CA GLU A 66 -7.48 -6.86 -16.81
C GLU A 66 -7.83 -5.82 -17.88
N GLU A 67 -6.83 -5.18 -18.48
CA GLU A 67 -6.98 -4.11 -19.48
C GLU A 67 -7.73 -2.88 -18.94
N ASP A 68 -7.79 -2.71 -17.62
CA ASP A 68 -8.40 -1.58 -16.94
C ASP A 68 -7.38 -0.49 -16.61
N TRP A 69 -6.88 0.14 -17.67
CA TRP A 69 -5.84 1.17 -17.62
C TRP A 69 -6.23 2.38 -16.78
N ARG A 70 -7.55 2.68 -16.74
CA ARG A 70 -8.08 3.86 -16.04
C ARG A 70 -7.99 3.65 -14.52
N ASN A 71 -8.40 2.47 -14.02
CA ASN A 71 -8.25 2.14 -12.62
C ASN A 71 -6.78 1.93 -12.23
N ALA A 72 -5.96 1.30 -13.09
CA ALA A 72 -4.53 1.14 -12.84
C ALA A 72 -3.83 2.48 -12.60
N ALA A 73 -4.07 3.48 -13.47
CA ALA A 73 -3.51 4.82 -13.32
C ALA A 73 -4.01 5.50 -12.03
N GLN A 74 -5.30 5.40 -11.71
CA GLN A 74 -5.87 6.01 -10.51
C GLN A 74 -5.25 5.46 -9.22
N VAL A 75 -4.97 4.16 -9.17
CA VAL A 75 -4.31 3.53 -8.02
C VAL A 75 -2.89 4.06 -7.83
N LEU A 76 -2.12 4.21 -8.91
CA LEU A 76 -0.75 4.73 -8.90
C LEU A 76 -0.68 6.22 -8.51
N VAL A 77 -1.63 7.04 -8.95
CA VAL A 77 -1.70 8.47 -8.58
C VAL A 77 -1.85 8.67 -7.07
N GLY A 78 -2.49 7.73 -6.38
CA GLY A 78 -2.64 7.82 -4.93
C GLY A 78 -1.42 7.33 -4.12
N ILE A 79 -0.29 7.00 -4.76
CA ILE A 79 0.97 6.74 -4.06
C ILE A 79 1.59 8.09 -3.69
N PRO A 80 1.79 8.38 -2.39
CA PRO A 80 2.44 9.62 -1.97
C PRO A 80 3.94 9.58 -2.30
N LEU A 81 4.31 10.00 -3.52
CA LEU A 81 5.70 10.03 -4.00
C LEU A 81 6.53 11.18 -3.41
N GLU A 82 5.90 12.17 -2.76
CA GLU A 82 6.55 13.44 -2.39
C GLU A 82 6.58 13.79 -0.89
N THR A 83 6.06 12.97 0.02
CA THR A 83 5.84 13.41 1.42
C THR A 83 6.90 12.97 2.44
N GLY A 84 7.94 12.23 2.03
CA GLY A 84 9.01 11.77 2.93
C GLY A 84 10.24 12.68 3.08
N GLN A 85 10.47 13.68 2.21
CA GLN A 85 11.81 14.30 2.14
C GLN A 85 11.92 15.81 1.80
N LYS A 86 10.88 16.63 2.04
CA LYS A 86 10.94 18.09 1.76
C LYS A 86 10.67 19.03 2.94
N TYR A 87 11.10 18.69 4.16
CA TYR A 87 11.15 19.68 5.27
C TYR A 87 12.52 19.83 5.94
N SER A 88 13.61 19.44 5.27
CA SER A 88 14.97 19.70 5.75
C SER A 88 15.75 20.63 4.82
N LYS A 89 15.10 21.60 4.14
CA LYS A 89 15.79 22.76 3.51
C LYS A 89 14.91 24.03 3.48
N HIS A 90 14.71 24.65 4.63
CA HIS A 90 14.86 26.12 4.69
C HIS A 90 15.58 26.46 5.98
N CYS A 91 16.90 26.51 5.85
CA CYS A 91 17.81 27.14 6.81
C CYS A 91 17.58 28.65 6.77
N THR A 92 17.74 29.27 7.94
CA THR A 92 17.96 30.69 8.27
C THR A 92 18.11 31.68 7.12
#